data_AF-A0AAD5VYE7-F1
#
_entry.id   AF-A0AAD5VYE7-F1
#
_cell.length_a   1.000
_cell.length_b   1.000
_cell.length_c   1.000
_cell.angle_alpha   90.00
_cell.angle_beta   90.00
_cell.angle_gamma   90.00
#
_symmetry.space_group_name_H-M   'P 1'
#
loop_
_entity.id
_entity.type
_entity.pdbx_description
1 polymer ?
#
loop_
_entity_poly.entity_id
_entity_poly.type
_entity_poly.pdbx_seq_one_letter_code
_entity_poly.pdbx_strand_id
1 'polypeptide(L)'
;MVAPRAEDRLGHILLFSMGASEDDLDLGDVIWYTGAGGQTNNYGQSARQDADQSIDHYYNRALKVNYFTRKPVRLVRGFKNRSRWAPSKGFRYDGLYEVVEYKVTTGKSGYQICQFKMQRLPGQPPLDDLPIQN
;
A
#
# COMPACT_ATOMS: atom_id res chain seq x y z
N MET A 1 -35.60 9.89 -4.17
CA MET A 1 -34.25 9.65 -3.60
C MET A 1 -33.65 8.47 -4.33
N VAL A 2 -32.62 8.69 -5.16
CA VAL A 2 -31.93 7.62 -5.88
C VAL A 2 -30.91 7.01 -4.92
N ALA A 3 -30.98 5.70 -4.68
CA ALA A 3 -29.98 5.00 -3.91
C ALA A 3 -28.61 5.11 -4.62
N PRO A 4 -27.52 5.39 -3.89
CA PRO A 4 -26.20 5.45 -4.51
C PRO A 4 -25.85 4.11 -5.15
N ARG A 5 -25.16 4.16 -6.30
CA ARG A 5 -24.85 2.97 -7.10
C ARG A 5 -23.79 2.13 -6.38
N ALA A 6 -23.69 0.85 -6.70
CA ALA A 6 -22.72 -0.07 -6.06
C ALA A 6 -21.25 0.40 -6.20
N GLU A 7 -20.94 1.19 -7.23
CA GLU A 7 -19.67 1.86 -7.49
C GLU A 7 -19.34 3.04 -6.54
N ASP A 8 -20.31 3.51 -5.76
CA ASP A 8 -20.12 4.54 -4.73
C ASP A 8 -19.69 3.99 -3.37
N ARG A 9 -19.68 2.65 -3.18
CA ARG A 9 -19.56 2.03 -1.84
C ARG A 9 -18.24 1.33 -1.52
N LEU A 10 -17.22 1.39 -2.37
CA LEU A 10 -15.94 0.76 -2.06
C LEU A 10 -14.81 1.79 -2.13
N GLY A 11 -14.61 2.51 -1.03
CA GLY A 11 -13.25 2.92 -0.69
C GLY A 11 -12.47 1.64 -0.44
N HIS A 12 -11.80 1.13 -1.49
CA HIS A 12 -11.09 -0.14 -1.46
C HIS A 12 -10.15 -0.16 -0.23
N ILE A 13 -10.41 -1.12 0.68
CA ILE A 13 -9.52 -1.41 1.79
C ILE A 13 -8.27 -2.05 1.18
N LEU A 14 -7.13 -1.38 1.26
CA LEU A 14 -5.85 -2.04 1.04
C LEU A 14 -5.21 -2.28 2.40
N LEU A 15 -5.23 -3.52 2.89
CA LEU A 15 -4.48 -3.88 4.09
C LEU A 15 -3.01 -3.98 3.69
N PHE A 16 -2.16 -3.11 4.22
CA PHE A 16 -0.77 -3.06 3.83
C PHE A 16 0.12 -3.71 4.89
N SER A 17 1.18 -4.38 4.45
CA SER A 17 2.29 -4.80 5.30
C SER A 17 3.54 -4.49 4.50
N MET A 18 4.21 -3.37 4.77
CA MET A 18 5.49 -3.11 4.10
C MET A 18 6.50 -4.17 4.51
N GLY A 19 7.41 -4.50 3.59
CA GLY A 19 8.35 -5.62 3.75
C GLY A 19 7.88 -6.91 3.06
N ALA A 20 6.79 -6.84 2.28
CA ALA A 20 6.43 -7.88 1.32
C ALA A 20 7.30 -7.80 0.06
N SER A 21 7.78 -6.60 -0.29
CA SER A 21 8.69 -6.35 -1.40
C SER A 21 9.98 -5.68 -0.92
N GLU A 22 11.09 -5.98 -1.60
CA GLU A 22 12.36 -5.29 -1.42
C GLU A 22 12.37 -3.84 -1.96
N ASP A 23 11.40 -3.50 -2.81
CA ASP A 23 11.25 -2.19 -3.46
C ASP A 23 10.35 -1.22 -2.68
N ASP A 24 9.76 -1.67 -1.57
CA ASP A 24 8.97 -0.83 -0.68
C ASP A 24 9.84 0.20 0.07
N LEU A 25 9.35 1.42 0.22
CA LEU A 25 9.99 2.48 1.03
C LEU A 25 8.98 3.16 1.95
N ASP A 26 9.23 3.11 3.26
CA ASP A 26 8.36 3.68 4.29
C ASP A 26 9.00 4.93 4.93
N LEU A 27 8.47 6.11 4.63
CA LEU A 27 8.89 7.38 5.23
C LEU A 27 7.84 7.94 6.20
N GLY A 28 6.89 7.11 6.67
CA GLY A 28 5.85 7.53 7.59
C GLY A 28 4.68 8.13 6.83
N ASP A 29 4.63 9.45 6.72
CA ASP A 29 3.55 10.15 6.00
C ASP A 29 3.64 9.99 4.48
N VAL A 30 4.78 9.54 3.97
CA VAL A 30 4.97 9.21 2.56
C VAL A 30 5.45 7.77 2.46
N ILE A 31 4.83 7.00 1.58
CA ILE A 31 5.26 5.63 1.27
C ILE A 31 5.36 5.43 -0.23
N TRP A 32 6.29 4.58 -0.64
CA TRP A 32 6.30 3.95 -1.95
C TRP A 32 5.95 2.49 -1.79
N TYR A 33 4.82 2.10 -2.37
CA TYR A 33 4.30 0.75 -2.34
C TYR A 33 4.55 0.04 -3.67
N THR A 34 5.05 -1.19 -3.59
CA THR A 34 5.17 -2.10 -4.73
C THR A 34 3.89 -2.91 -4.87
N GLY A 35 3.29 -2.90 -6.06
CA GLY A 35 2.08 -3.63 -6.40
C GLY A 35 2.21 -5.14 -6.26
N ALA A 36 1.11 -5.83 -6.48
CA ALA A 36 1.03 -7.28 -6.40
C ALA A 36 1.33 -7.96 -7.74
N GLY A 37 1.70 -9.25 -7.67
CA GLY A 37 1.97 -10.12 -8.83
C GLY A 37 3.46 -10.33 -9.10
N GLY A 38 3.77 -11.23 -10.05
CA GLY A 38 5.13 -11.55 -10.51
C GLY A 38 6.08 -12.11 -9.43
N GLN A 39 5.50 -12.81 -8.46
CA GLN A 39 6.19 -13.57 -7.43
C GLN A 39 5.56 -14.96 -7.41
N THR A 40 6.36 -16.01 -7.58
CA THR A 40 5.90 -17.37 -7.33
C THR A 40 5.87 -17.59 -5.81
N ASN A 41 4.67 -17.78 -5.27
CA ASN A 41 4.36 -18.44 -3.99
C ASN A 41 5.37 -18.31 -2.82
N ASN A 42 5.41 -17.16 -2.14
CA ASN A 42 5.98 -17.07 -0.79
C ASN A 42 4.96 -16.48 0.19
N TYR A 43 4.12 -17.37 0.74
CA TYR A 43 3.23 -17.04 1.86
C TYR A 43 4.06 -16.57 3.07
N GLY A 44 4.21 -15.26 3.24
CA GLY A 44 4.67 -14.66 4.49
C GLY A 44 6.16 -14.33 4.61
N GLN A 45 6.92 -14.32 3.52
CA GLN A 45 8.29 -13.78 3.49
C GLN A 45 8.47 -12.81 2.31
N SER A 46 9.39 -11.85 2.45
CA SER A 46 9.80 -10.89 1.40
C SER A 46 10.07 -11.66 0.10
N ALA A 47 9.10 -11.64 -0.81
CA ALA A 47 9.14 -12.46 -1.99
C ALA A 47 9.95 -11.71 -3.03
N ARG A 48 11.11 -12.26 -3.39
CA ARG A 48 11.88 -11.78 -4.54
C ARG A 48 10.98 -11.83 -5.78
N GLN A 49 10.98 -10.75 -6.57
CA GLN A 49 10.27 -10.70 -7.82
C GLN A 49 10.91 -11.66 -8.83
N ASP A 50 10.12 -12.50 -9.51
CA ASP A 50 10.57 -13.49 -10.50
C ASP A 50 9.85 -13.38 -11.86
N ALA A 51 8.90 -12.45 -11.97
CA ALA A 51 8.24 -12.10 -13.22
C ALA A 51 7.78 -10.63 -13.21
N ASP A 52 7.49 -10.09 -14.39
CA ASP A 52 6.92 -8.76 -14.53
C ASP A 52 5.52 -8.66 -13.88
N GLN A 53 5.29 -7.60 -13.14
CA GLN A 53 3.96 -7.21 -12.67
C GLN A 53 3.13 -6.62 -13.80
N SER A 54 1.81 -6.77 -13.70
CA SER A 54 0.86 -6.10 -14.58
C SER A 54 0.09 -5.02 -13.84
N ILE A 55 -0.05 -3.84 -14.46
CA ILE A 55 -0.91 -2.76 -13.92
C ILE A 55 -2.40 -3.14 -13.95
N ASP A 56 -2.76 -4.12 -14.78
CA ASP A 56 -4.13 -4.64 -14.88
C ASP A 56 -4.41 -5.76 -13.86
N HIS A 57 -3.40 -6.20 -13.10
CA HIS A 57 -3.61 -7.05 -11.93
C HIS A 57 -4.63 -6.39 -10.99
N TYR A 58 -5.60 -7.15 -10.48
CA TYR A 58 -6.76 -6.61 -9.77
C TYR A 58 -6.42 -5.58 -8.68
N TYR A 59 -5.44 -5.86 -7.82
CA TYR A 59 -5.01 -4.94 -6.76
C TYR A 59 -4.29 -3.68 -7.31
N ASN A 60 -3.48 -3.82 -8.36
CA ASN A 60 -2.74 -2.71 -8.97
C ASN A 60 -3.71 -1.78 -9.70
N ARG A 61 -4.68 -2.36 -10.42
CA ARG A 61 -5.75 -1.63 -11.08
C ARG A 61 -6.62 -0.86 -10.08
N ALA A 62 -6.91 -1.44 -8.92
CA ALA A 62 -7.65 -0.74 -7.86
C ALA A 62 -6.88 0.50 -7.38
N LEU A 63 -5.58 0.39 -7.10
CA LEU A 63 -4.76 1.55 -6.71
C LEU A 63 -4.63 2.60 -7.81
N LYS A 64 -4.55 2.18 -9.09
CA LYS A 64 -4.62 3.08 -10.24
C LYS A 64 -5.95 3.83 -10.27
N VAL A 65 -7.08 3.18 -9.97
CA VAL A 65 -8.38 3.85 -9.85
C VAL A 65 -8.39 4.83 -8.67
N ASN A 66 -7.81 4.49 -7.52
CA ASN A 66 -7.68 5.41 -6.39
C ASN A 66 -6.86 6.66 -6.76
N TYR A 67 -5.80 6.52 -7.56
CA TYR A 67 -5.05 7.66 -8.09
C TYR A 67 -5.94 8.61 -8.91
N PHE A 68 -6.68 8.09 -9.90
CA PHE A 68 -7.54 8.92 -10.75
C PHE A 68 -8.73 9.53 -10.01
N THR A 69 -9.31 8.78 -9.07
CA THR A 69 -10.52 9.20 -8.34
C THR A 69 -10.20 9.97 -7.07
N ARG A 70 -8.93 10.02 -6.65
CA ARG A 70 -8.47 10.63 -5.39
C ARG A 70 -9.14 10.02 -4.15
N LYS A 71 -9.75 8.84 -4.29
CA LYS A 71 -10.39 8.13 -3.17
C LYS A 71 -9.31 7.69 -2.17
N PRO A 72 -9.46 8.01 -0.88
CA PRO A 72 -8.46 7.62 0.12
C PRO A 72 -8.33 6.10 0.28
N VAL A 73 -7.12 5.66 0.59
CA VAL A 73 -6.74 4.29 0.93
C VAL A 73 -6.46 4.25 2.43
N ARG A 74 -7.00 3.24 3.12
CA ARG A 74 -6.70 2.98 4.54
C ARG A 74 -5.32 2.32 4.64
N LEU A 75 -4.42 2.88 5.43
CA LEU A 75 -3.12 2.28 5.69
C LEU A 75 -3.13 1.50 7.00
N VAL A 76 -2.64 0.26 6.94
CA VAL A 76 -2.33 -0.56 8.11
C VAL A 76 -0.85 -0.89 8.04
N ARG A 77 -0.13 -0.88 9.15
CA ARG A 77 1.26 -1.37 9.25
C ARG A 77 1.29 -2.60 10.15
N GLY A 78 1.96 -3.66 9.69
CA GLY A 78 2.21 -4.87 10.47
C GLY A 78 3.59 -4.87 11.12
N PHE A 79 3.74 -5.53 12.26
CA PHE A 79 4.99 -5.56 13.04
C PHE A 79 6.19 -6.23 12.35
N LYS A 80 5.94 -7.05 11.32
CA LYS A 80 7.00 -7.69 10.52
C LYS A 80 7.64 -6.73 9.52
N ASN A 81 7.11 -5.51 9.39
CA ASN A 81 7.70 -4.46 8.59
C ASN A 81 9.00 -3.97 9.24
N ARG A 82 10.09 -3.86 8.46
CA ARG A 82 11.40 -3.40 8.93
C ARG A 82 11.51 -1.88 9.11
N SER A 83 10.45 -1.14 8.79
CA SER A 83 10.34 0.30 8.97
C SER A 83 10.31 0.71 10.44
N ARG A 84 10.92 1.87 10.77
CA ARG A 84 10.76 2.52 12.09
C ARG A 84 9.32 2.89 12.43
N TRP A 85 8.45 2.97 11.42
CA TRP A 85 7.04 3.31 11.57
C TRP A 85 6.17 2.08 11.83
N ALA A 86 6.73 0.88 11.75
CA ALA A 86 6.03 -0.35 12.09
C ALA A 86 5.71 -0.40 13.60
N PRO A 87 4.54 -0.96 13.99
CA PRO A 87 4.27 -1.21 15.39
C PRO A 87 5.20 -2.31 15.93
N SER A 88 5.44 -2.32 17.24
CA SER A 88 6.24 -3.36 17.90
C SER A 88 5.61 -4.76 17.84
N LYS A 89 4.28 -4.83 17.69
CA LYS A 89 3.53 -6.08 17.46
C LYS A 89 2.19 -5.83 16.77
N GLY A 90 1.58 -6.92 16.29
CA GLY A 90 0.26 -6.89 15.68
C GLY A 90 0.20 -6.01 14.43
N PHE A 91 -0.94 -5.33 14.28
CA PHE A 91 -1.23 -4.45 13.15
C PHE A 91 -1.80 -3.13 13.66
N ARG A 92 -1.27 -2.00 13.19
CA ARG A 92 -1.75 -0.66 13.56
C ARG A 92 -2.36 0.03 12.35
N TYR A 93 -3.54 0.61 12.53
CA TYR A 93 -4.16 1.48 11.53
C TYR A 93 -3.52 2.87 11.63
N ASP A 94 -2.89 3.30 10.53
CA ASP A 94 -2.06 4.52 10.50
C ASP A 94 -2.74 5.67 9.74
N GLY A 95 -4.01 5.49 9.38
CA GLY A 95 -4.86 6.53 8.83
C GLY A 95 -5.16 6.38 7.35
N LEU A 96 -5.70 7.45 6.78
CA LEU A 96 -6.03 7.60 5.38
C LEU A 96 -4.86 8.21 4.62
N TYR A 97 -4.55 7.59 3.49
CA TYR A 97 -3.53 8.00 2.54
C TYR A 97 -4.17 8.15 1.18
N GLU A 98 -3.51 8.84 0.29
CA GLU A 98 -3.97 9.06 -1.06
C GLU A 98 -2.86 8.70 -2.02
N VAL A 99 -3.21 8.03 -3.13
CA VAL A 99 -2.24 7.73 -4.19
C VAL A 99 -2.02 9.01 -4.99
N VAL A 100 -0.81 9.55 -4.91
CA VAL A 100 -0.44 10.83 -5.56
C VAL A 100 0.43 10.63 -6.79
N GLU A 101 0.96 9.43 -6.99
CA GLU A 101 1.73 9.05 -8.17
C GLU A 101 1.63 7.54 -8.35
N TYR A 102 1.63 7.06 -9.60
CA TYR A 102 1.92 5.67 -9.90
C TYR A 102 2.78 5.55 -11.16
N LYS A 103 3.61 4.50 -11.23
CA LYS A 103 4.46 4.21 -12.39
C LYS A 103 4.70 2.72 -12.53
N VAL A 104 4.99 2.28 -13.75
CA VAL A 104 5.57 0.96 -14.01
C VAL A 104 7.06 1.17 -14.25
N THR A 105 7.91 0.52 -13.47
CA THR A 105 9.37 0.72 -13.48
C THR A 105 10.09 -0.60 -13.25
N THR A 106 11.37 -0.69 -13.56
CA THR A 106 12.19 -1.86 -13.22
C THR A 106 12.54 -1.84 -11.74
N GLY A 107 12.23 -2.92 -11.02
CA GLY A 107 12.57 -3.12 -9.60
C GLY A 107 13.97 -3.66 -9.40
N LYS A 108 14.39 -3.82 -8.13
CA LYS A 108 15.75 -4.30 -7.76
C LYS A 108 16.09 -5.68 -8.31
N SER A 109 15.11 -6.55 -8.45
CA SER A 109 15.28 -7.89 -9.04
C SER A 109 15.34 -7.92 -10.58
N GLY A 110 15.21 -6.76 -11.26
CA GLY A 110 15.31 -6.64 -12.72
C GLY A 110 14.00 -6.84 -13.48
N TYR A 111 12.88 -7.05 -12.78
CA TYR A 111 11.54 -7.20 -13.36
C TYR A 111 10.74 -5.90 -13.26
N GLN A 112 9.75 -5.76 -14.13
CA GLN A 112 8.81 -4.64 -14.07
C GLN A 112 7.94 -4.75 -12.82
N ILE A 113 7.84 -3.66 -12.07
CA ILE A 113 6.98 -3.50 -10.89
C ILE A 113 6.03 -2.33 -11.08
N CYS A 114 4.84 -2.42 -10.50
CA CYS A 114 3.93 -1.28 -10.36
C CYS A 114 4.27 -0.57 -9.05
N GLN A 115 4.66 0.71 -9.09
CA GLN A 115 4.98 1.48 -7.90
C GLN A 115 3.95 2.58 -7.68
N PHE A 116 3.51 2.75 -6.43
CA PHE A 116 2.50 3.73 -6.03
C PHE A 116 3.06 4.61 -4.91
N LYS A 117 3.15 5.92 -5.14
CA LYS A 117 3.46 6.88 -4.09
C LYS A 117 2.18 7.25 -3.37
N MET A 118 2.17 7.07 -2.06
CA MET A 118 1.02 7.43 -1.23
C MET A 118 1.42 8.45 -0.18
N GLN A 119 0.55 9.44 0.02
CA GLN A 119 0.74 10.51 0.99
C GLN A 119 -0.40 10.53 2.00
N ARG A 120 -0.06 10.66 3.28
CA ARG A 120 -1.03 10.71 4.36
C ARG A 120 -1.85 11.99 4.26
N LEU A 121 -3.16 11.86 4.45
CA LEU A 121 -4.04 13.02 4.47
C LEU A 121 -3.81 13.86 5.72
N PRO A 122 -3.92 15.21 5.63
CA PRO A 122 -3.80 16.10 6.77
C PRO A 122 -4.98 15.93 7.75
N GLY A 123 -4.85 16.51 8.95
CA GLY A 123 -5.92 16.54 9.95
C GLY A 123 -6.11 15.23 10.73
N GLN A 124 -5.15 14.31 10.64
CA GLN A 124 -5.12 13.08 11.41
C GLN A 124 -4.05 13.20 12.52
N PRO A 125 -4.19 12.49 13.65
CA PRO A 125 -3.17 12.49 14.70
C PRO A 125 -1.77 12.15 14.15
N PRO A 126 -0.69 12.75 14.67
CA PRO A 126 0.68 12.37 14.31
C PRO A 126 0.92 10.87 14.44
N LEU A 127 1.77 10.29 13.58
CA LEU A 127 2.05 8.85 13.61
C LEU A 127 2.67 8.39 14.94
N ASP A 128 3.48 9.25 15.57
CA ASP A 128 4.13 8.97 16.85
C ASP A 128 3.15 8.96 18.02
N ASP A 129 1.98 9.61 17.88
CA ASP A 129 0.94 9.66 18.90
C ASP A 129 -0.05 8.48 18.79
N LEU A 130 0.07 7.64 17.75
CA LEU A 130 -0.81 6.50 17.57
C LEU A 130 -0.51 5.40 18.60
N PRO A 131 -1.54 4.77 19.18
CA PRO A 131 -1.37 3.79 20.24
C PRO A 131 -0.48 2.65 19.78
N ILE A 132 0.56 2.37 20.57
CA ILE A 132 1.34 1.14 20.46
C ILE A 132 0.42 0.03 20.96
N GLN A 133 -0.01 -0.86 20.07
CA GLN A 133 -0.80 -2.03 20.48
C GLN A 133 0.11 -2.95 21.30
N ASN A 134 0.02 -2.82 22.62
CA ASN A 134 0.59 -3.71 23.62
C ASN A 134 -0.26 -4.98 23.83
#